data_AF-A0A3M1J9I2-F1
#
_entry.id   AF-A0A3M1J9I2-F1
#
_cell.length_a   1.000
_cell.length_b   1.000
_cell.length_c   1.000
_cell.angle_alpha   90.00
_cell.angle_beta   90.00
_cell.angle_gamma   90.00
#
_symmetry.space_group_name_H-M   'P 1'
#
loop_
_entity.id
_entity.type
_entity.pdbx_description
1 polymer ?
#
loop_
_entity_poly.entity_id
_entity_poly.type
_entity_poly.pdbx_seq_one_letter_code
_entity_poly.pdbx_strand_id
1 'polypeptide(L)'
;MGRAYSKDKGYNVVAELKEDDKGASGAEINLPELNKAREMAQAGRYDVLIVRELDRLSRNLAKQLIVEEALNQSGVRVEYVLAEYDDTPEGRLNKHIRATIAEYEREKIKERLVRGRMNAAKAGKIPSGKPPYGYRVKDRQLVIYEPEAKIVRQIFDWYINHNMSASKIADKLDELNVPTPNSARKNTVGWLKSSVGRMLGNETYTGTWYYGKRRRGGSLNEKSHWVAVEVPGIVSKETFDRAQRQKAEYRQKASRNRKNKYLLSGYIRCACCDYAFSGRMMNKNLAYYTANNGKDYRNHCNLPYFRADILDNQVWNWLVSILTDEEQLEQGFANYKAAVAKKDTPIRRELKITTDLINKKEKELDSKIAKMDALKSKRALVKASREVAQVEEQLDKLEAQHAVLIKQLESGTLTQEQIKSIREFVESTRGDIETVGDDFASRREIVRMLNVQVRVAVEDGKKMAHVTCHLGSSLVNCDTYHILGNAAKILGSCPSLKSTLTAT
;
A
#
# COMPACT_ATOMS: atom_id res chain seq x y z
N MET A 1 -12.65 -68.72 -12.16
CA MET A 1 -13.31 -67.93 -11.10
C MET A 1 -14.63 -67.34 -11.58
N GLY A 2 -14.65 -66.55 -12.67
CA GLY A 2 -15.91 -66.02 -13.24
C GLY A 2 -17.00 -67.08 -13.50
N ARG A 3 -16.68 -68.20 -14.17
CA ARG A 3 -17.64 -69.32 -14.37
C ARG A 3 -18.18 -69.95 -13.09
N ALA A 4 -17.35 -70.00 -12.05
CA ALA A 4 -17.76 -70.57 -10.77
C ALA A 4 -18.70 -69.61 -10.04
N TYR A 5 -18.37 -68.31 -10.04
CA TYR A 5 -19.21 -67.24 -9.49
C TYR A 5 -20.55 -67.11 -10.23
N SER A 6 -20.54 -67.19 -11.57
CA SER A 6 -21.76 -67.19 -12.36
C SER A 6 -22.64 -68.40 -12.03
N LYS A 7 -22.05 -69.59 -11.87
CA LYS A 7 -22.79 -70.80 -11.50
C LYS A 7 -23.39 -70.69 -10.10
N ASP A 8 -22.62 -70.16 -9.15
CA ASP A 8 -23.05 -69.94 -7.76
C ASP A 8 -24.22 -68.94 -7.66
N LYS A 9 -24.17 -67.86 -8.43
CA LYS A 9 -25.25 -66.86 -8.53
C LYS A 9 -26.42 -67.27 -9.45
N GLY A 10 -26.34 -68.44 -10.08
CA GLY A 10 -27.37 -68.95 -10.99
C GLY A 10 -27.44 -68.24 -12.35
N TYR A 11 -26.37 -67.56 -12.76
CA TYR A 11 -26.29 -66.83 -14.03
C TYR A 11 -25.94 -67.75 -15.21
N ASN A 12 -26.58 -67.51 -16.34
CA ASN A 12 -26.24 -68.14 -17.61
C ASN A 12 -25.12 -67.36 -18.31
N VAL A 13 -24.02 -68.04 -18.64
CA VAL A 13 -22.85 -67.41 -19.28
C VAL A 13 -23.09 -67.27 -20.78
N VAL A 14 -23.27 -66.04 -21.25
CA VAL A 14 -23.55 -65.74 -22.67
C VAL A 14 -22.28 -65.48 -23.50
N ALA A 15 -21.19 -65.05 -22.88
CA ALA A 15 -19.90 -64.86 -23.52
C ALA A 15 -18.76 -64.90 -22.50
N GLU A 16 -17.57 -65.30 -22.96
CA GLU A 16 -16.33 -65.18 -22.19
C GLU A 16 -15.32 -64.37 -22.98
N LEU A 17 -14.94 -63.24 -22.41
CA LEU A 17 -14.01 -62.30 -23.00
C LEU A 17 -12.68 -62.48 -22.28
N LYS A 18 -11.67 -63.00 -22.99
CA LYS A 18 -10.34 -63.25 -22.45
C LYS A 18 -9.42 -62.15 -22.93
N GLU A 19 -8.88 -61.37 -22.01
CA GLU A 19 -7.78 -60.45 -22.32
C GLU A 19 -6.45 -61.21 -22.28
N ASP A 20 -5.69 -61.17 -23.36
CA ASP A 20 -4.31 -61.67 -23.36
C ASP A 20 -3.44 -60.73 -22.52
N ASP A 21 -2.72 -61.30 -21.52
CA ASP A 21 -1.80 -60.55 -20.64
C ASP A 21 -0.62 -59.87 -21.38
N LYS A 22 -0.55 -59.97 -22.72
CA LYS A 22 0.47 -59.34 -23.57
C LYS A 22 0.18 -57.88 -23.95
N GLY A 23 -1.02 -57.34 -23.69
CA GLY A 23 -1.39 -55.93 -23.92
C GLY A 23 -0.89 -54.93 -22.86
N ALA A 24 0.17 -55.30 -22.12
CA ALA A 24 0.68 -54.62 -20.92
C ALA A 24 1.51 -53.33 -21.17
N SER A 25 1.18 -52.52 -22.17
CA SER A 25 1.82 -51.21 -22.39
C SER A 25 0.79 -50.10 -22.12
N GLY A 26 0.89 -49.43 -20.97
CA GLY A 26 -0.07 -48.44 -20.46
C GLY A 26 -0.25 -47.15 -21.27
N ALA A 27 0.03 -47.17 -22.58
CA ALA A 27 -0.09 -46.04 -23.50
C ALA A 27 -1.18 -46.21 -24.57
N GLU A 28 -1.66 -47.42 -24.86
CA GLU A 28 -2.72 -47.63 -25.87
C GLU A 28 -4.11 -47.84 -25.26
N ILE A 29 -5.09 -47.12 -25.80
CA ILE A 29 -6.48 -47.05 -25.34
C ILE A 29 -7.35 -48.17 -25.95
N ASN A 30 -6.78 -49.07 -26.75
CA ASN A 30 -7.54 -50.15 -27.36
C ASN A 30 -7.53 -51.39 -26.45
N LEU A 31 -8.58 -51.51 -25.63
CA LEU A 31 -9.00 -52.76 -24.97
C LEU A 31 -10.14 -53.36 -25.82
N PRO A 32 -9.83 -54.22 -26.81
CA PRO A 32 -10.82 -54.64 -27.80
C PRO A 32 -11.94 -55.47 -27.15
N GLU A 33 -11.59 -56.31 -26.18
CA GLU A 33 -12.54 -57.13 -25.44
C GLU A 33 -13.42 -56.30 -24.50
N LEU A 34 -12.88 -55.25 -23.88
CA LEU A 34 -13.69 -54.31 -23.10
C LEU A 34 -14.64 -53.49 -23.99
N ASN A 35 -14.18 -53.04 -25.15
CA ASN A 35 -15.05 -52.34 -26.11
C ASN A 35 -16.16 -53.26 -26.61
N LYS A 36 -15.84 -54.52 -26.91
CA LYS A 36 -16.81 -55.55 -27.28
C LYS A 36 -17.82 -55.84 -26.17
N ALA A 37 -17.38 -55.87 -24.91
CA ALA A 37 -18.29 -55.94 -23.76
C ALA A 37 -19.25 -54.75 -23.75
N ARG A 38 -18.75 -53.53 -23.94
CA ARG A 38 -19.57 -52.31 -23.98
C ARG A 38 -20.56 -52.28 -25.14
N GLU A 39 -20.17 -52.74 -26.33
CA GLU A 39 -21.07 -52.86 -27.48
C GLU A 39 -22.18 -53.89 -27.23
N MET A 40 -21.84 -55.04 -26.64
CA MET A 40 -22.82 -56.05 -26.25
C MET A 40 -23.79 -55.52 -25.19
N ALA A 41 -23.31 -54.67 -24.27
CA ALA A 41 -24.13 -54.03 -23.25
C ALA A 41 -25.13 -53.06 -23.88
N GLN A 42 -24.67 -52.22 -24.82
CA GLN A 42 -25.53 -51.30 -25.57
C GLN A 42 -26.59 -52.03 -26.41
N ALA A 43 -26.25 -53.21 -26.95
CA ALA A 43 -27.18 -54.06 -27.68
C ALA A 43 -28.10 -54.90 -26.76
N GLY A 44 -28.03 -54.74 -25.44
CA GLY A 44 -28.86 -55.45 -24.46
C GLY A 44 -28.64 -56.97 -24.45
N ARG A 45 -27.44 -57.44 -24.77
CA ARG A 45 -27.15 -58.88 -24.97
C ARG A 45 -26.81 -59.62 -23.67
N TYR A 46 -26.66 -58.91 -22.56
CA TYR A 46 -26.34 -59.49 -21.26
C TYR A 46 -26.68 -58.50 -20.14
N ASP A 47 -26.89 -59.00 -18.93
CA ASP A 47 -27.35 -58.20 -17.79
C ASP A 47 -26.28 -57.98 -16.70
N VAL A 48 -25.25 -58.85 -16.64
CA VAL A 48 -24.21 -58.80 -15.61
C VAL A 48 -22.83 -58.99 -16.24
N LEU A 49 -21.95 -58.01 -16.07
CA LEU A 49 -20.53 -58.17 -16.38
C LEU A 49 -19.80 -58.69 -15.15
N ILE A 50 -19.38 -59.95 -15.18
CA ILE A 50 -18.61 -60.54 -14.10
C ILE A 50 -17.12 -60.33 -14.37
N VAL A 51 -16.49 -59.48 -13.58
CA VAL A 51 -15.06 -59.19 -13.68
C VAL A 51 -14.34 -59.83 -12.51
N ARG A 52 -13.19 -60.47 -12.77
CA ARG A 52 -12.44 -61.16 -11.71
C ARG A 52 -12.05 -60.22 -10.57
N GLU A 53 -11.49 -59.07 -10.90
CA GLU A 53 -10.96 -58.07 -9.95
C GLU A 53 -10.99 -56.69 -10.60
N LEU A 54 -10.88 -55.64 -9.78
CA LEU A 54 -11.06 -54.24 -10.19
C LEU A 54 -10.12 -53.89 -11.37
N ASP A 55 -8.82 -54.13 -11.25
CA ASP A 55 -7.80 -53.70 -12.22
C ASP A 55 -7.92 -54.30 -13.65
N ARG A 56 -8.81 -55.27 -13.86
CA ARG A 56 -9.06 -55.94 -15.15
C ARG A 56 -9.95 -55.17 -16.10
N LEU A 57 -10.58 -54.10 -15.64
CA LEU A 57 -11.25 -53.14 -16.53
C LEU A 57 -10.30 -52.03 -17.01
N SER A 58 -9.29 -51.69 -16.22
CA SER A 58 -8.26 -50.69 -16.53
C SER A 58 -7.28 -50.58 -15.37
N ARG A 59 -5.97 -50.52 -15.67
CA ARG A 59 -4.91 -50.27 -14.67
C ARG A 59 -4.92 -48.84 -14.09
N ASN A 60 -5.66 -47.92 -14.70
CA ASN A 60 -5.92 -46.59 -14.14
C ASN A 60 -7.30 -46.60 -13.50
N LEU A 61 -7.33 -46.48 -12.17
CA LEU A 61 -8.56 -46.55 -11.38
C LEU A 61 -9.59 -45.48 -11.79
N ALA A 62 -9.20 -44.26 -12.13
CA ALA A 62 -10.16 -43.24 -12.60
C ALA A 62 -10.83 -43.63 -13.91
N LYS A 63 -10.07 -44.14 -14.89
CA LYS A 63 -10.63 -44.66 -16.14
C LYS A 63 -11.54 -45.86 -15.89
N GLN A 64 -11.16 -46.69 -14.93
CA GLN A 64 -11.87 -47.89 -14.57
C GLN A 64 -13.27 -47.59 -14.00
N LEU A 65 -13.36 -46.60 -13.12
CA LEU A 65 -14.62 -46.13 -12.54
C LEU A 65 -15.55 -45.51 -13.59
N ILE A 66 -14.99 -44.85 -14.60
CA ILE A 66 -15.76 -44.31 -15.74
C ILE A 66 -16.36 -45.44 -16.59
N VAL A 67 -15.58 -46.50 -16.83
CA VAL A 67 -16.04 -47.67 -17.61
C VAL A 67 -17.16 -48.40 -16.88
N GLU A 68 -17.03 -48.61 -15.57
CA GLU A 68 -18.04 -49.26 -14.75
C GLU A 68 -19.37 -48.50 -14.76
N GLU A 69 -19.32 -47.17 -14.64
CA GLU A 69 -20.49 -46.30 -14.72
C GLU A 69 -21.20 -46.41 -16.09
N ALA A 70 -20.44 -46.43 -17.19
CA ALA A 70 -21.01 -46.53 -18.54
C ALA A 70 -21.74 -47.87 -18.79
N LEU A 71 -21.24 -48.96 -18.19
CA LEU A 71 -21.88 -50.28 -18.24
C LEU A 71 -23.17 -50.31 -17.40
N ASN A 72 -23.11 -49.77 -16.18
CA ASN A 72 -24.30 -49.61 -15.32
C ASN A 72 -25.41 -48.82 -16.02
N GLN A 73 -25.06 -47.75 -16.75
CA GLN A 73 -26.02 -46.96 -17.54
C GLN A 73 -26.64 -47.73 -18.71
N SER A 74 -25.98 -48.77 -19.21
CA SER A 74 -26.51 -49.65 -20.27
C SER A 74 -27.37 -50.80 -19.70
N GLY A 75 -27.72 -50.74 -18.41
CA GLY A 75 -28.50 -51.78 -17.71
C GLY A 75 -27.66 -52.98 -17.27
N VAL A 76 -26.34 -52.94 -17.47
CA VAL A 76 -25.43 -54.01 -17.12
C VAL A 76 -24.81 -53.76 -15.76
N ARG A 77 -25.05 -54.64 -14.79
CA ARG A 77 -24.39 -54.56 -13.48
C ARG A 77 -22.98 -55.13 -13.57
N VAL A 78 -22.00 -54.37 -13.13
CA VAL A 78 -20.64 -54.90 -12.98
C VAL A 78 -20.52 -55.55 -11.62
N GLU A 79 -20.37 -56.86 -11.63
CA GLU A 79 -20.13 -57.65 -10.42
C GLU A 79 -18.68 -58.08 -10.43
N TYR A 80 -17.95 -57.58 -9.44
CA TYR A 80 -16.62 -58.09 -9.20
C TYR A 80 -16.78 -59.35 -8.38
N VAL A 81 -16.21 -60.44 -8.89
CA VAL A 81 -16.13 -61.72 -8.15
C VAL A 81 -15.51 -61.50 -6.76
N LEU A 82 -14.75 -60.41 -6.59
CA LEU A 82 -13.99 -60.08 -5.40
C LEU A 82 -14.36 -58.73 -4.73
N ALA A 83 -15.48 -58.04 -5.03
CA ALA A 83 -15.79 -56.76 -4.34
C ALA A 83 -17.28 -56.47 -4.08
N GLU A 84 -17.68 -56.46 -2.81
CA GLU A 84 -18.89 -55.82 -2.26
C GLU A 84 -18.51 -54.50 -1.58
N TYR A 85 -19.32 -53.44 -1.73
CA TYR A 85 -19.20 -52.20 -0.94
C TYR A 85 -20.20 -52.23 0.23
N ASP A 86 -20.09 -53.26 1.03
CA ASP A 86 -20.69 -53.25 2.35
C ASP A 86 -19.91 -52.31 3.28
N ASP A 87 -20.40 -52.10 4.50
CA ASP A 87 -19.60 -51.53 5.61
C ASP A 87 -18.51 -52.53 6.07
N THR A 88 -17.88 -53.17 5.09
CA THR A 88 -16.76 -54.07 5.18
C THR A 88 -15.45 -53.27 5.09
N PRO A 89 -14.35 -53.81 5.59
CA PRO A 89 -13.02 -53.19 5.45
C PRO A 89 -12.69 -52.78 4.01
N GLU A 90 -13.09 -53.56 3.00
CA GLU A 90 -12.83 -53.36 1.57
C GLU A 90 -13.66 -52.21 0.98
N GLY A 91 -14.94 -52.13 1.32
CA GLY A 91 -15.83 -51.03 0.90
C GLY A 91 -15.37 -49.68 1.48
N ARG A 92 -14.94 -49.67 2.74
CA ARG A 92 -14.34 -48.49 3.38
C ARG A 92 -13.03 -48.07 2.72
N LEU A 93 -12.13 -49.02 2.44
CA LEU A 93 -10.86 -48.76 1.77
C LEU A 93 -11.08 -48.11 0.38
N ASN A 94 -12.00 -48.66 -0.41
CA ASN A 94 -12.31 -48.11 -1.73
C ASN A 94 -12.90 -46.69 -1.66
N LYS A 95 -13.75 -46.39 -0.65
CA LYS A 95 -14.23 -45.02 -0.39
C LYS A 95 -13.07 -44.06 -0.07
N HIS A 96 -12.11 -44.49 0.74
CA HIS A 96 -10.92 -43.69 1.04
C HIS A 96 -10.06 -43.45 -0.20
N ILE A 97 -9.83 -44.47 -1.03
CA ILE A 97 -9.05 -44.34 -2.26
C ILE A 97 -9.70 -43.32 -3.21
N ARG A 98 -11.03 -43.38 -3.41
CA ARG A 98 -11.75 -42.39 -4.24
C ARG A 98 -11.66 -40.97 -3.68
N ALA A 99 -11.76 -40.81 -2.36
CA ALA A 99 -11.57 -39.53 -1.71
C ALA A 99 -10.15 -38.98 -1.95
N THR A 100 -9.13 -39.83 -1.83
CA THR A 100 -7.72 -39.46 -2.10
C THR A 100 -7.50 -39.08 -3.57
N ILE A 101 -8.11 -39.77 -4.52
CA ILE A 101 -8.02 -39.41 -5.95
C ILE A 101 -8.69 -38.04 -6.20
N ALA A 102 -9.87 -37.81 -5.65
CA ALA A 102 -10.55 -36.53 -5.77
C ALA A 102 -9.73 -35.39 -5.12
N GLU A 103 -9.05 -35.65 -4.01
CA GLU A 103 -8.08 -34.71 -3.41
C GLU A 103 -6.89 -34.45 -4.34
N TYR A 104 -6.27 -35.50 -4.88
CA TYR A 104 -5.15 -35.39 -5.81
C TYR A 104 -5.49 -34.59 -7.07
N GLU A 105 -6.65 -34.85 -7.70
CA GLU A 105 -7.08 -34.10 -8.88
C GLU A 105 -7.32 -32.62 -8.56
N ARG A 106 -7.95 -32.32 -7.42
CA ARG A 106 -8.13 -30.95 -6.94
C ARG A 106 -6.77 -30.26 -6.74
N GLU A 107 -5.79 -30.96 -6.18
CA GLU A 107 -4.43 -30.44 -6.03
C GLU A 107 -3.75 -30.20 -7.37
N LYS A 108 -3.88 -31.13 -8.33
CA LYS A 108 -3.31 -30.98 -9.67
C LYS A 108 -3.93 -29.82 -10.45
N ILE A 109 -5.25 -29.65 -10.39
CA ILE A 109 -5.94 -28.50 -11.00
C ILE A 109 -5.44 -27.20 -10.39
N LYS A 110 -5.31 -27.14 -9.05
CA LYS A 110 -4.79 -25.98 -8.33
C LYS A 110 -3.36 -25.67 -8.74
N GLU A 111 -2.48 -26.67 -8.85
CA GLU A 111 -1.09 -26.52 -9.32
C GLU A 111 -1.06 -25.91 -10.73
N ARG A 112 -1.84 -26.46 -11.66
CA ARG A 112 -1.95 -25.97 -13.05
C ARG A 112 -2.47 -24.53 -13.12
N LEU A 113 -3.49 -24.20 -12.34
CA LEU A 113 -4.05 -22.84 -12.28
C LEU A 113 -3.02 -21.83 -11.74
N VAL A 114 -2.29 -22.18 -10.68
CA VAL A 114 -1.23 -21.31 -10.14
C VAL A 114 -0.14 -21.07 -11.18
N ARG A 115 0.34 -22.14 -11.83
CA ARG A 115 1.34 -22.04 -12.90
C ARG A 115 0.85 -21.20 -14.08
N GLY A 116 -0.37 -21.43 -14.54
CA GLY A 116 -0.97 -20.67 -15.63
C GLY A 116 -1.13 -19.18 -15.31
N ARG A 117 -1.55 -18.84 -14.10
CA ARG A 117 -1.64 -17.43 -13.64
C ARG A 117 -0.27 -16.77 -13.52
N MET A 118 0.73 -17.51 -13.01
CA MET A 118 2.10 -17.03 -12.93
C MET A 118 2.68 -16.73 -14.32
N ASN A 119 2.51 -17.64 -15.28
CA ASN A 119 2.97 -17.46 -16.66
C ASN A 119 2.26 -16.28 -17.33
N ALA A 120 0.95 -16.12 -17.12
CA ALA A 120 0.21 -14.96 -17.62
C ALA A 120 0.74 -13.64 -17.04
N ALA A 121 1.03 -13.59 -15.74
CA ALA A 121 1.64 -12.40 -15.11
C ALA A 121 3.02 -12.08 -15.71
N LYS A 122 3.88 -13.09 -15.88
CA LYS A 122 5.19 -12.92 -16.53
C LYS A 122 5.08 -12.43 -17.97
N ALA A 123 4.00 -12.77 -18.67
CA ALA A 123 3.69 -12.28 -20.01
C ALA A 123 2.99 -10.91 -20.02
N GLY A 124 3.01 -10.15 -18.91
CA GLY A 124 2.43 -8.81 -18.82
C GLY A 124 0.90 -8.77 -18.72
N LYS A 125 0.25 -9.92 -18.46
CA LYS A 125 -1.22 -10.00 -18.31
C LYS A 125 -1.63 -9.99 -16.84
N ILE A 126 -2.85 -9.57 -16.57
CA ILE A 126 -3.51 -9.55 -15.27
C ILE A 126 -4.33 -10.84 -15.16
N PRO A 127 -3.81 -11.90 -14.50
CA PRO A 127 -4.45 -13.21 -14.51
C PRO A 127 -5.78 -13.28 -13.76
N SER A 128 -5.96 -12.44 -12.73
CA SER A 128 -7.11 -12.46 -11.84
C SER A 128 -7.12 -11.25 -10.90
N GLY A 129 -8.30 -10.83 -10.45
CA GLY A 129 -8.48 -9.78 -9.45
C GLY A 129 -9.41 -8.68 -9.96
N LYS A 130 -10.07 -7.98 -9.03
CA LYS A 130 -10.82 -6.77 -9.38
C LYS A 130 -9.81 -5.65 -9.71
N PRO A 131 -9.96 -4.93 -10.83
CA PRO A 131 -9.06 -3.82 -11.13
C PRO A 131 -9.15 -2.76 -10.03
N PRO A 132 -8.05 -2.07 -9.69
CA PRO A 132 -8.11 -0.90 -8.83
C PRO A 132 -9.04 0.17 -9.44
N TYR A 133 -9.62 1.01 -8.59
CA TYR A 133 -10.43 2.16 -9.03
C TYR A 133 -9.63 3.05 -9.99
N GLY A 134 -10.24 3.60 -11.02
CA GLY A 134 -9.50 4.30 -12.08
C GLY A 134 -9.02 3.39 -13.22
N TYR A 135 -9.17 2.06 -13.08
CA TYR A 135 -8.83 1.10 -14.13
C TYR A 135 -10.01 0.22 -14.53
N ARG A 136 -9.93 -0.32 -15.74
CA ARG A 136 -10.75 -1.43 -16.23
C ARG A 136 -9.85 -2.52 -16.77
N VAL A 137 -10.36 -3.75 -16.85
CA VAL A 137 -9.65 -4.86 -17.50
C VAL A 137 -10.15 -4.96 -18.93
N LYS A 138 -9.25 -4.81 -19.90
CA LYS A 138 -9.49 -5.08 -21.32
C LYS A 138 -8.39 -6.03 -21.79
N ASP A 139 -8.76 -7.15 -22.43
CA ASP A 139 -7.80 -8.16 -22.93
C ASP A 139 -6.80 -8.67 -21.88
N ARG A 140 -7.25 -8.78 -20.63
CA ARG A 140 -6.43 -9.14 -19.46
C ARG A 140 -5.30 -8.15 -19.20
N GLN A 141 -5.45 -6.88 -19.54
CA GLN A 141 -4.56 -5.77 -19.18
C GLN A 141 -5.33 -4.66 -18.46
N LEU A 142 -4.64 -3.88 -17.63
CA LEU A 142 -5.24 -2.70 -17.00
C LEU A 142 -5.20 -1.53 -17.99
N VAL A 143 -6.37 -0.96 -18.27
CA VAL A 143 -6.52 0.27 -19.04
C VAL A 143 -7.10 1.37 -18.15
N ILE A 144 -6.64 2.60 -18.32
CA ILE A 144 -7.12 3.75 -17.54
C ILE A 144 -8.56 4.05 -17.93
N TYR A 145 -9.41 4.25 -16.92
CA TYR A 145 -10.75 4.78 -17.08
C TYR A 145 -10.77 6.21 -16.57
N GLU A 146 -10.67 7.16 -17.50
CA GLU A 146 -10.41 8.58 -17.20
C GLU A 146 -11.38 9.23 -16.20
N PRO A 147 -12.71 8.97 -16.21
CA PRO A 147 -13.61 9.55 -15.22
C PRO A 147 -13.22 9.24 -13.77
N GLU A 148 -12.83 8.00 -13.49
CA GLU A 148 -12.35 7.60 -12.16
C GLU A 148 -10.88 7.98 -11.94
N ALA A 149 -10.05 7.97 -12.98
CA ALA A 149 -8.64 8.34 -12.88
C ALA A 149 -8.46 9.82 -12.49
N LYS A 150 -9.32 10.72 -12.97
CA LYS A 150 -9.39 12.11 -12.52
C LYS A 150 -9.59 12.22 -11.01
N ILE A 151 -10.51 11.43 -10.46
CA ILE A 151 -10.75 11.35 -9.02
C ILE A 151 -9.52 10.82 -8.28
N VAL A 152 -8.82 9.81 -8.81
CA VAL A 152 -7.56 9.32 -8.23
C VAL A 152 -6.53 10.45 -8.15
N ARG A 153 -6.30 11.18 -9.25
CA ARG A 153 -5.35 12.32 -9.28
C ARG A 153 -5.73 13.37 -8.23
N GLN A 154 -7.01 13.69 -8.14
CA GLN A 154 -7.54 14.66 -7.18
C GLN A 154 -7.44 14.20 -5.72
N ILE A 155 -7.61 12.90 -5.43
CA ILE A 155 -7.37 12.33 -4.10
C ILE A 155 -5.90 12.52 -3.68
N PHE A 156 -4.95 12.25 -4.59
CA PHE A 156 -3.53 12.46 -4.31
C PHE A 156 -3.21 13.94 -4.09
N ASP A 157 -3.78 14.82 -4.91
CA ASP A 157 -3.64 16.27 -4.78
C ASP A 157 -4.19 16.81 -3.44
N TRP A 158 -5.43 16.49 -3.08
CA TRP A 158 -6.02 16.88 -1.79
C TRP A 158 -5.23 16.34 -0.60
N TYR A 159 -4.69 15.14 -0.72
CA TYR A 159 -3.86 14.57 0.33
C TYR A 159 -2.55 15.34 0.48
N ILE A 160 -1.82 15.55 -0.62
CA ILE A 160 -0.45 16.08 -0.61
C ILE A 160 -0.41 17.61 -0.48
N ASN A 161 -1.19 18.32 -1.29
CA ASN A 161 -1.10 19.77 -1.42
C ASN A 161 -2.08 20.47 -0.45
N HIS A 162 -3.26 19.90 -0.21
CA HIS A 162 -4.26 20.47 0.71
C HIS A 162 -4.18 19.88 2.14
N ASN A 163 -3.24 18.97 2.41
CA ASN A 163 -3.05 18.33 3.71
C ASN A 163 -4.32 17.68 4.29
N MET A 164 -5.27 17.25 3.45
CA MET A 164 -6.52 16.64 3.92
C MET A 164 -6.25 15.22 4.43
N SER A 165 -6.92 14.82 5.51
CA SER A 165 -6.83 13.45 6.01
C SER A 165 -7.62 12.50 5.10
N ALA A 166 -7.29 11.21 5.11
CA ALA A 166 -8.06 10.21 4.36
C ALA A 166 -9.56 10.15 4.79
N SER A 167 -9.90 10.65 5.99
CA SER A 167 -11.30 10.81 6.42
C SER A 167 -11.92 12.02 5.74
N LYS A 168 -11.30 13.21 5.86
CA LYS A 168 -11.80 14.44 5.24
C LYS A 168 -11.96 14.29 3.71
N ILE A 169 -11.06 13.55 3.07
CA ILE A 169 -11.16 13.24 1.64
C ILE A 169 -12.36 12.34 1.35
N ALA A 170 -12.64 11.34 2.21
CA ALA A 170 -13.80 10.48 2.03
C ALA A 170 -15.11 11.27 2.20
N ASP A 171 -15.20 12.10 3.24
CA ASP A 171 -16.36 12.97 3.50
C ASP A 171 -16.60 13.91 2.31
N LYS A 172 -15.55 14.55 1.80
CA LYS A 172 -15.63 15.42 0.61
C LYS A 172 -16.06 14.69 -0.66
N LEU A 173 -15.63 13.43 -0.86
CA LEU A 173 -16.06 12.64 -2.01
C LEU A 173 -17.54 12.28 -1.94
N ASP A 174 -18.06 12.04 -0.73
CA ASP A 174 -19.49 11.81 -0.49
C ASP A 174 -20.30 13.09 -0.69
N GLU A 175 -19.83 14.24 -0.19
CA GLU A 175 -20.46 15.56 -0.45
C GLU A 175 -20.57 15.86 -1.95
N LEU A 176 -19.55 15.50 -2.73
CA LEU A 176 -19.51 15.65 -4.19
C LEU A 176 -20.30 14.55 -4.93
N ASN A 177 -20.97 13.64 -4.21
CA ASN A 177 -21.71 12.50 -4.77
C ASN A 177 -20.88 11.62 -5.73
N VAL A 178 -19.57 11.48 -5.47
CA VAL A 178 -18.68 10.69 -6.32
C VAL A 178 -18.96 9.19 -6.13
N PRO A 179 -19.25 8.43 -7.20
CA PRO A 179 -19.53 7.01 -7.07
C PRO A 179 -18.36 6.22 -6.46
N THR A 180 -18.65 5.48 -5.39
CA THR A 180 -17.64 4.65 -4.71
C THR A 180 -17.18 3.48 -5.58
N PRO A 181 -15.99 2.91 -5.33
CA PRO A 181 -15.49 1.73 -6.08
C PRO A 181 -16.39 0.47 -5.99
N ASN A 182 -17.36 0.46 -5.08
CA ASN A 182 -18.30 -0.64 -4.85
C ASN A 182 -19.77 -0.20 -4.95
N SER A 183 -20.06 0.94 -5.58
CA SER A 183 -21.41 1.52 -5.70
C SER A 183 -22.48 0.54 -6.22
N ALA A 184 -22.08 -0.49 -6.99
CA ALA A 184 -22.96 -1.56 -7.45
C ALA A 184 -23.45 -2.54 -6.35
N ARG A 185 -22.95 -2.45 -5.11
CA ARG A 185 -23.44 -3.27 -3.99
C ARG A 185 -24.58 -2.56 -3.27
N LYS A 186 -25.71 -3.26 -3.10
CA LYS A 186 -26.98 -2.77 -2.53
C LYS A 186 -26.90 -2.06 -1.15
N ASN A 187 -25.78 -2.14 -0.41
CA ASN A 187 -25.62 -1.58 0.95
C ASN A 187 -24.34 -0.73 1.12
N THR A 188 -23.91 0.02 0.10
CA THR A 188 -22.67 0.82 0.21
C THR A 188 -22.96 2.22 0.73
N VAL A 189 -22.52 2.51 1.96
CA VAL A 189 -22.79 3.77 2.71
C VAL A 189 -21.75 4.87 2.41
N GLY A 190 -21.41 5.09 1.14
CA GLY A 190 -20.44 6.13 0.75
C GLY A 190 -18.95 5.73 0.86
N TRP A 191 -18.08 6.72 0.75
CA TRP A 191 -16.63 6.59 0.76
C TRP A 191 -16.12 6.33 2.18
N LEU A 192 -15.28 5.30 2.31
CA LEU A 192 -14.64 5.00 3.59
C LEU A 192 -13.22 5.52 3.62
N LYS A 193 -12.78 6.06 4.77
CA LYS A 193 -11.36 6.41 5.02
C LYS A 193 -10.38 5.28 4.67
N SER A 194 -10.81 4.03 4.86
CA SER A 194 -10.01 2.85 4.55
C SER A 194 -9.85 2.61 3.05
N SER A 195 -10.84 2.99 2.23
CA SER A 195 -10.78 2.93 0.77
C SER A 195 -9.78 3.94 0.25
N VAL A 196 -9.90 5.21 0.68
CA VAL A 196 -8.94 6.28 0.35
C VAL A 196 -7.52 5.90 0.80
N GLY A 197 -7.37 5.43 2.04
CA GLY A 197 -6.07 5.03 2.58
C GLY A 197 -5.41 3.84 1.86
N ARG A 198 -6.21 2.92 1.29
CA ARG A 198 -5.72 1.85 0.41
C ARG A 198 -5.30 2.39 -0.95
N MET A 199 -6.05 3.33 -1.53
CA MET A 199 -5.71 3.94 -2.81
C MET A 199 -4.39 4.70 -2.73
N LEU A 200 -4.23 5.55 -1.71
CA LEU A 200 -2.99 6.28 -1.44
C LEU A 200 -1.77 5.37 -1.22
N GLY A 201 -1.95 4.08 -0.90
CA GLY A 201 -0.87 3.11 -0.72
C GLY A 201 -0.71 2.08 -1.85
N ASN A 202 -1.45 2.24 -2.96
CA ASN A 202 -1.42 1.27 -4.05
C ASN A 202 -0.43 1.68 -5.14
N GLU A 203 0.72 0.99 -5.20
CA GLU A 203 1.78 1.20 -6.20
C GLU A 203 1.31 1.00 -7.65
N THR A 204 0.16 0.34 -7.88
CA THR A 204 -0.39 0.20 -9.23
C THR A 204 -0.56 1.54 -9.94
N TYR A 205 -0.90 2.60 -9.20
CA TYR A 205 -1.09 3.94 -9.75
C TYR A 205 0.19 4.57 -10.30
N THR A 206 1.38 4.07 -9.94
CA THR A 206 2.66 4.55 -10.49
C THR A 206 3.10 3.80 -11.74
N GLY A 207 2.26 2.89 -12.25
CA GLY A 207 2.52 2.12 -13.46
C GLY A 207 3.07 0.71 -13.24
N THR A 208 3.00 0.18 -12.02
CA THR A 208 3.46 -1.20 -11.74
C THR A 208 2.46 -1.97 -10.88
N TRP A 209 1.85 -3.01 -11.47
CA TRP A 209 1.02 -3.96 -10.75
C TRP A 209 1.82 -5.19 -10.33
N TYR A 210 1.54 -5.77 -9.16
CA TYR A 210 2.26 -6.94 -8.65
C TYR A 210 1.36 -8.16 -8.48
N TYR A 211 1.67 -9.24 -9.20
CA TYR A 211 1.11 -10.56 -8.94
C TYR A 211 1.86 -11.25 -7.79
N GLY A 212 1.14 -12.07 -7.00
CA GLY A 212 1.77 -12.86 -5.92
C GLY A 212 2.12 -12.09 -4.64
N LYS A 213 1.73 -10.80 -4.54
CA LYS A 213 2.05 -9.92 -3.39
C LYS A 213 1.52 -10.43 -2.05
N ARG A 214 0.45 -11.23 -2.02
CA ARG A 214 -0.13 -11.80 -0.80
C ARG A 214 -0.27 -13.31 -0.87
N ARG A 215 -0.01 -13.98 0.26
CA ARG A 215 -0.25 -15.41 0.46
C ARG A 215 -1.74 -15.69 0.63
N ARG A 216 -2.16 -16.96 0.45
CA ARG A 216 -3.48 -17.42 0.91
C ARG A 216 -3.55 -17.21 2.43
N GLY A 217 -4.53 -16.45 2.90
CA GLY A 217 -4.63 -15.99 4.30
C GLY A 217 -4.31 -14.50 4.48
N GLY A 218 -3.83 -13.81 3.44
CA GLY A 218 -3.79 -12.35 3.39
C GLY A 218 -2.49 -11.69 3.87
N SER A 219 -1.53 -12.44 4.41
CA SER A 219 -0.19 -11.93 4.71
C SER A 219 0.58 -11.56 3.43
N LEU A 220 1.52 -10.62 3.53
CA LEU A 220 2.40 -10.28 2.41
C LEU A 220 3.35 -11.44 2.13
N ASN A 221 3.61 -11.69 0.85
CA ASN A 221 4.64 -12.64 0.44
C ASN A 221 6.01 -11.95 0.34
N GLU A 222 7.09 -12.71 0.32
CA GLU A 222 8.43 -12.18 0.05
C GLU A 222 8.50 -11.53 -1.33
N LYS A 223 9.24 -10.42 -1.45
CA LYS A 223 9.32 -9.64 -2.69
C LYS A 223 9.89 -10.46 -3.87
N SER A 224 10.75 -11.44 -3.60
CA SER A 224 11.28 -12.38 -4.60
C SER A 224 10.20 -13.15 -5.36
N HIS A 225 9.03 -13.34 -4.74
CA HIS A 225 7.88 -14.03 -5.34
C HIS A 225 6.93 -13.08 -6.07
N TRP A 226 7.19 -11.78 -6.05
CA TRP A 226 6.33 -10.80 -6.69
C TRP A 226 6.70 -10.71 -8.17
N VAL A 227 5.69 -10.80 -9.04
CA VAL A 227 5.90 -10.56 -10.46
C VAL A 227 5.35 -9.18 -10.78
N ALA A 228 6.27 -8.28 -11.15
CA ALA A 228 5.92 -6.94 -11.63
C ALA A 228 5.33 -7.03 -13.05
N VAL A 229 4.22 -6.33 -13.25
CA VAL A 229 3.54 -6.17 -14.53
C VAL A 229 3.42 -4.68 -14.78
N GLU A 230 3.98 -4.21 -15.89
CA GLU A 230 3.86 -2.82 -16.30
C GLU A 230 2.42 -2.50 -16.68
N VAL A 231 1.93 -1.38 -16.19
CA VAL A 231 0.57 -0.89 -16.46
C VAL A 231 0.62 0.63 -16.64
N PRO A 232 -0.38 1.26 -17.28
CA PRO A 232 -0.43 2.71 -17.38
C PRO A 232 -0.49 3.37 -15.99
N GLY A 233 0.41 4.32 -15.70
CA GLY A 233 0.38 5.09 -14.45
C GLY A 233 -0.70 6.18 -14.46
N ILE A 234 -1.41 6.37 -13.35
CA ILE A 234 -2.35 7.49 -13.16
C ILE A 234 -1.65 8.68 -12.48
N VAL A 235 -0.67 8.40 -11.61
CA VAL A 235 0.14 9.40 -10.91
C VAL A 235 1.63 9.10 -11.09
N SER A 236 2.48 10.11 -11.00
CA SER A 236 3.93 9.91 -11.05
C SER A 236 4.43 9.19 -9.78
N LYS A 237 5.56 8.49 -9.92
CA LYS A 237 6.23 7.85 -8.78
C LYS A 237 6.59 8.87 -7.69
N GLU A 238 7.00 10.07 -8.08
CA GLU A 238 7.33 11.15 -7.14
C GLU A 238 6.11 11.60 -6.31
N THR A 239 4.94 11.76 -6.94
CA THR A 239 3.68 12.09 -6.24
C THR A 239 3.31 10.98 -5.25
N PHE A 240 3.46 9.73 -5.65
CA PHE A 240 3.21 8.59 -4.76
C PHE A 240 4.18 8.54 -3.58
N ASP A 241 5.47 8.81 -3.80
CA ASP A 241 6.49 8.84 -2.76
C ASP A 241 6.26 10.00 -1.77
N ARG A 242 5.81 11.17 -2.24
CA ARG A 242 5.34 12.28 -1.38
C ARG A 242 4.16 11.83 -0.50
N ALA A 243 3.15 11.18 -1.08
CA ALA A 243 2.04 10.64 -0.31
C ALA A 243 2.51 9.59 0.72
N GLN A 244 3.47 8.72 0.39
CA GLN A 244 4.00 7.75 1.38
C GLN A 244 4.72 8.44 2.53
N ARG A 245 5.51 9.48 2.26
CA ARG A 245 6.20 10.27 3.30
C ARG A 245 5.19 10.92 4.25
N GLN A 246 4.21 11.63 3.71
CA GLN A 246 3.16 12.26 4.52
C GLN A 246 2.33 11.23 5.30
N LYS A 247 2.07 10.05 4.72
CA LYS A 247 1.41 8.95 5.42
C LYS A 247 2.25 8.42 6.59
N ALA A 248 3.57 8.34 6.43
CA ALA A 248 4.49 7.97 7.50
C ALA A 248 4.51 9.02 8.62
N GLU A 249 4.55 10.31 8.27
CA GLU A 249 4.44 11.42 9.23
C GLU A 249 3.11 11.39 9.97
N TYR A 250 1.99 11.22 9.27
CA TYR A 250 0.67 11.08 9.87
C TYR A 250 0.62 9.86 10.78
N ARG A 251 1.28 8.75 10.44
CA ARG A 251 1.38 7.57 11.30
C ARG A 251 2.17 7.84 12.59
N GLN A 252 3.21 8.66 12.52
CA GLN A 252 3.98 9.09 13.70
C GLN A 252 3.17 10.04 14.58
N LYS A 253 2.43 10.97 13.96
CA LYS A 253 1.61 12.00 14.64
C LYS A 253 0.21 11.52 15.03
N ALA A 254 -0.23 10.34 14.56
CA ALA A 254 -1.58 9.82 14.79
C ALA A 254 -1.81 9.43 16.24
N SER A 255 -2.87 10.00 16.83
CA SER A 255 -3.44 9.52 18.10
C SER A 255 -4.14 8.18 17.85
N ARG A 256 -3.42 7.06 18.03
CA ARG A 256 -4.00 5.72 17.89
C ARG A 256 -4.85 5.39 19.12
N ASN A 257 -6.19 5.31 18.99
CA ASN A 257 -7.15 4.77 19.98
C ASN A 257 -6.67 4.79 21.44
N ARG A 258 -6.23 5.97 21.90
CA ARG A 258 -5.84 6.15 23.30
C ARG A 258 -7.09 6.62 24.03
N LYS A 259 -7.46 5.91 25.09
CA LYS A 259 -8.50 6.36 26.03
C LYS A 259 -8.21 7.77 26.57
N ASN A 260 -6.93 8.17 26.58
CA ASN A 260 -6.48 9.46 27.09
C ASN A 260 -5.93 10.34 25.96
N LYS A 261 -6.28 11.62 26.01
CA LYS A 261 -5.87 12.65 25.05
C LYS A 261 -4.54 13.28 25.52
N TYR A 262 -3.57 13.43 24.61
CA TYR A 262 -2.23 13.99 24.88
C TYR A 262 -1.91 15.02 23.79
N LEU A 263 -1.81 16.30 24.14
CA LEU A 263 -1.73 17.41 23.18
C LEU A 263 -0.47 17.35 22.33
N LEU A 264 0.63 16.86 22.90
CA LEU A 264 1.97 16.87 22.32
C LEU A 264 2.46 15.48 21.90
N SER A 265 1.60 14.46 21.95
CA SER A 265 1.94 13.11 21.45
C SER A 265 2.40 13.17 19.99
N GLY A 266 3.59 12.64 19.67
CA GLY A 266 4.15 12.71 18.31
C GLY A 266 4.86 14.03 17.96
N TYR A 267 4.90 14.99 18.90
CA TYR A 267 5.63 16.26 18.77
C TYR A 267 6.77 16.41 19.80
N ILE A 268 6.86 15.50 20.79
CA ILE A 268 7.91 15.52 21.83
C ILE A 268 9.03 14.54 21.51
N ARG A 269 10.27 15.01 21.58
CA ARG A 269 11.49 14.22 21.45
C ARG A 269 12.51 14.54 22.54
N CYS A 270 13.42 13.62 22.80
CA CYS A 270 14.57 13.83 23.66
C CYS A 270 15.56 14.83 23.03
N ALA A 271 16.03 15.81 23.79
CA ALA A 271 17.07 16.71 23.30
C ALA A 271 18.43 16.00 23.08
N CYS A 272 18.76 14.97 23.87
CA CYS A 272 20.06 14.28 23.80
C CYS A 272 20.18 13.30 22.62
N CYS A 273 19.12 12.51 22.36
CA CYS A 273 19.18 11.30 21.51
C CYS A 273 18.04 11.24 20.50
N ASP A 274 17.26 12.32 20.38
CA ASP A 274 16.12 12.45 19.49
C ASP A 274 15.00 11.39 19.65
N TYR A 275 15.08 10.58 20.70
CA TYR A 275 14.11 9.53 20.97
C TYR A 275 12.72 10.10 21.24
N ALA A 276 11.70 9.56 20.57
CA ALA A 276 10.33 10.06 20.65
C ALA A 276 9.67 9.71 21.99
N PHE A 277 9.02 10.69 22.61
CA PHE A 277 8.22 10.49 23.81
C PHE A 277 6.79 10.12 23.46
N SER A 278 6.17 9.37 24.36
CA SER A 278 4.79 8.94 24.18
C SER A 278 4.00 9.09 25.47
N GLY A 279 2.72 9.44 25.34
CA GLY A 279 1.83 9.53 26.50
C GLY A 279 1.60 8.16 27.15
N ARG A 280 1.72 8.09 28.47
CA ARG A 280 1.46 6.94 29.32
C ARG A 280 0.63 7.39 30.53
N MET A 281 -0.40 6.63 30.87
CA MET A 281 -1.15 6.82 32.11
C MET A 281 -0.51 5.91 33.16
N MET A 282 -0.03 6.48 34.26
CA MET A 282 0.63 5.70 35.32
C MET A 282 -0.36 5.27 36.40
N ASN A 283 -1.25 6.18 36.83
CA ASN A 283 -2.31 5.95 37.82
C ASN A 283 -3.65 6.45 37.26
N LYS A 284 -4.79 6.17 37.93
CA LYS A 284 -6.15 6.50 37.43
C LYS A 284 -6.33 7.95 36.94
N ASN A 285 -5.56 8.92 37.45
CA ASN A 285 -5.68 10.35 37.10
C ASN A 285 -4.37 11.04 36.68
N LEU A 286 -3.23 10.34 36.54
CA LEU A 286 -1.94 10.99 36.26
C LEU A 286 -1.31 10.51 34.94
N ALA A 287 -1.35 11.42 33.97
CA ALA A 287 -0.81 11.25 32.63
C ALA A 287 0.62 11.82 32.54
N TYR A 288 1.51 11.08 31.87
CA TYR A 288 2.92 11.45 31.68
C TYR A 288 3.35 11.23 30.23
N TYR A 289 4.38 11.94 29.79
CA TYR A 289 5.18 11.62 28.61
C TYR A 289 6.41 10.82 29.03
N THR A 290 6.63 9.67 28.39
CA THR A 290 7.74 8.76 28.69
C THR A 290 8.45 8.32 27.40
N ALA A 291 9.78 8.21 27.46
CA ALA A 291 10.60 7.58 26.42
C ALA A 291 10.48 6.04 26.47
N ASN A 292 10.29 5.48 27.67
CA ASN A 292 10.26 4.04 27.89
C ASN A 292 8.82 3.47 27.88
N ASN A 293 8.43 2.85 26.75
CA ASN A 293 7.21 2.02 26.65
C ASN A 293 7.50 0.50 26.71
N GLY A 294 8.58 0.12 27.40
CA GLY A 294 8.74 -1.24 27.92
C GLY A 294 9.39 -2.28 27.00
N LYS A 295 10.20 -1.90 26.00
CA LYS A 295 10.93 -2.91 25.17
C LYS A 295 12.41 -2.64 24.87
N ASP A 296 12.94 -1.43 25.09
CA ASP A 296 14.28 -1.09 24.57
C ASP A 296 15.07 -0.13 25.48
N TYR A 297 15.14 -0.44 26.78
CA TYR A 297 15.79 0.40 27.81
C TYR A 297 17.31 0.57 27.65
N ARG A 298 17.93 -0.11 26.67
CA ARG A 298 19.41 -0.19 26.54
C ARG A 298 20.00 0.85 25.58
N ASN A 299 19.19 1.53 24.76
CA ASN A 299 19.67 2.31 23.60
C ASN A 299 19.30 3.81 23.60
N HIS A 300 18.83 4.39 24.71
CA HIS A 300 18.49 5.81 24.75
C HIS A 300 18.67 6.42 26.16
N CYS A 301 18.81 7.75 26.25
CA CYS A 301 18.97 8.45 27.54
C CYS A 301 17.84 8.12 28.53
N ASN A 302 18.19 7.99 29.81
CA ASN A 302 17.25 7.72 30.91
C ASN A 302 16.64 9.02 31.46
N LEU A 303 15.88 9.73 30.62
CA LEU A 303 15.18 10.94 31.07
C LEU A 303 13.98 10.60 31.97
N PRO A 304 13.66 11.45 32.97
CA PRO A 304 12.52 11.24 33.85
C PRO A 304 11.19 11.41 33.10
N TYR A 305 10.10 11.01 33.75
CA TYR A 305 8.76 11.22 33.20
C TYR A 305 8.35 12.69 33.29
N PHE A 306 7.75 13.22 32.23
CA PHE A 306 7.23 14.60 32.19
C PHE A 306 5.72 14.55 32.39
N ARG A 307 5.18 15.32 33.34
CA ARG A 307 3.72 15.36 33.56
C ARG A 307 3.04 15.96 32.34
N ALA A 308 2.08 15.22 31.79
CA ALA A 308 1.46 15.59 30.53
C ALA A 308 0.64 16.86 30.65
N ASP A 309 -0.12 17.01 31.73
CA ASP A 309 -0.94 18.19 31.98
C ASP A 309 -0.11 19.48 32.16
N ILE A 310 1.00 19.41 32.91
CA ILE A 310 1.88 20.56 33.10
C ILE A 310 2.54 20.94 31.77
N LEU A 311 3.10 19.97 31.04
CA LEU A 311 3.78 20.23 29.78
C LEU A 311 2.81 20.70 28.70
N ASP A 312 1.64 20.06 28.56
CA ASP A 312 0.62 20.45 27.59
C ASP A 312 0.12 21.87 27.85
N ASN A 313 -0.16 22.22 29.11
CA ASN A 313 -0.65 23.56 29.47
C ASN A 313 0.43 24.64 29.26
N GLN A 314 1.69 24.37 29.61
CA GLN A 314 2.76 25.35 29.40
C GLN A 314 3.02 25.62 27.91
N VAL A 315 3.08 24.56 27.10
CA VAL A 315 3.23 24.71 25.64
C VAL A 315 2.01 25.42 25.05
N TRP A 316 0.80 25.09 25.51
CA TRP A 316 -0.42 25.72 25.05
C TRP A 316 -0.45 27.22 25.39
N ASN A 317 -0.16 27.60 26.63
CA ASN A 317 -0.15 28.99 27.06
C ASN A 317 0.89 29.82 26.30
N TRP A 318 2.06 29.23 26.01
CA TRP A 318 3.07 29.86 25.16
C TRP A 318 2.60 30.04 23.71
N LEU A 319 1.89 29.05 23.15
CA LEU A 319 1.29 29.20 21.82
C LEU A 319 0.23 30.30 21.82
N VAL A 320 -0.62 30.34 22.84
CA VAL A 320 -1.63 31.40 22.99
C VAL A 320 -0.96 32.76 23.06
N SER A 321 0.10 32.95 23.87
CA SER A 321 0.78 34.25 23.98
C SER A 321 1.35 34.75 22.65
N ILE A 322 1.88 33.85 21.82
CA ILE A 322 2.38 34.21 20.48
C ILE A 322 1.24 34.56 19.53
N LEU A 323 0.12 33.84 19.62
CA LEU A 323 -1.01 34.03 18.72
C LEU A 323 -1.89 35.22 19.08
N THR A 324 -1.98 35.59 20.37
CA THR A 324 -2.78 36.74 20.82
C THR A 324 -2.06 38.08 20.66
N ASP A 325 -0.73 38.07 20.69
CA ASP A 325 0.09 39.27 20.53
C ASP A 325 0.32 39.54 19.04
N GLU A 326 -0.31 40.61 18.53
CA GLU A 326 -0.25 40.99 17.12
C GLU A 326 1.18 41.34 16.67
N GLU A 327 1.98 41.95 17.55
CA GLU A 327 3.36 42.33 17.26
C GLU A 327 4.25 41.08 17.18
N GLN A 328 4.12 40.15 18.14
CA GLN A 328 4.86 38.87 18.09
C GLN A 328 4.45 38.00 16.90
N LEU A 329 3.18 37.99 16.55
CA LEU A 329 2.67 37.24 15.41
C LEU A 329 3.23 37.78 14.09
N GLU A 330 3.20 39.09 13.88
CA GLU A 330 3.75 39.71 12.67
C GLU A 330 5.28 39.61 12.62
N GLN A 331 5.96 39.77 13.76
CA GLN A 331 7.39 39.51 13.86
C GLN A 331 7.73 38.04 13.56
N GLY A 332 6.91 37.10 14.01
CA GLY A 332 7.04 35.68 13.71
C GLY A 332 6.90 35.38 12.22
N PHE A 333 5.92 35.98 11.54
CA PHE A 333 5.77 35.88 10.09
C PHE A 333 6.93 36.55 9.34
N ALA A 334 7.44 37.69 9.81
CA ALA A 334 8.60 38.35 9.22
C ALA A 334 9.87 37.50 9.35
N ASN A 335 10.13 36.95 10.54
CA ASN A 335 11.24 36.04 10.82
C ASN A 335 11.13 34.76 9.98
N TYR A 336 9.93 34.21 9.84
CA TYR A 336 9.66 33.07 8.99
C TYR A 336 9.99 33.37 7.52
N LYS A 337 9.47 34.48 6.98
CA LYS A 337 9.77 34.94 5.61
C LYS A 337 11.27 35.16 5.40
N ALA A 338 11.97 35.73 6.38
CA ALA A 338 13.41 35.94 6.32
C ALA A 338 14.22 34.63 6.36
N ALA A 339 13.84 33.68 7.22
CA ALA A 339 14.47 32.37 7.30
C ALA A 339 14.26 31.54 6.02
N VAL A 340 13.05 31.59 5.47
CA VAL A 340 12.72 31.03 4.15
C VAL A 340 13.56 31.70 3.07
N ALA A 341 13.61 33.03 3.01
CA ALA A 341 14.41 33.76 2.02
C ALA A 341 15.90 33.39 2.09
N LYS A 342 16.47 33.19 3.29
CA LYS A 342 17.85 32.76 3.48
C LYS A 342 18.09 31.34 2.96
N LYS A 343 17.17 30.41 3.26
CA LYS A 343 17.23 29.01 2.77
C LYS A 343 17.04 28.94 1.25
N ASP A 344 16.17 29.78 0.70
CA ASP A 344 15.84 29.85 -0.72
C ASP A 344 16.88 30.61 -1.54
N THR A 345 17.76 31.42 -0.91
CA THR A 345 18.79 32.21 -1.58
C THR A 345 19.64 31.40 -2.59
N PRO A 346 20.21 30.23 -2.24
CA PRO A 346 20.94 29.40 -3.21
C PRO A 346 20.05 28.92 -4.36
N ILE A 347 18.83 28.46 -4.07
CA ILE A 347 17.88 27.95 -5.06
C ILE A 347 17.45 29.08 -6.01
N ARG A 348 17.20 30.29 -5.50
CA ARG A 348 16.86 31.48 -6.30
C ARG A 348 18.01 31.94 -7.18
N ARG A 349 19.26 31.83 -6.70
CA ARG A 349 20.46 32.11 -7.52
C ARG A 349 20.58 31.11 -8.66
N GLU A 350 20.40 29.83 -8.38
CA GLU A 350 20.43 28.76 -9.37
C GLU A 350 19.29 28.87 -10.38
N LEU A 351 18.09 29.23 -9.92
CA LEU A 351 16.94 29.52 -10.77
C LEU A 351 17.27 30.64 -11.75
N LYS A 352 17.81 31.77 -11.26
CA LYS A 352 18.21 32.89 -12.11
C LYS A 352 19.24 32.47 -13.17
N ILE A 353 20.28 31.73 -12.77
CA ILE A 353 21.29 31.22 -13.70
C ILE A 353 20.65 30.33 -14.78
N THR A 354 19.73 29.45 -14.37
CA THR A 354 19.03 28.55 -15.29
C THR A 354 18.14 29.32 -16.24
N THR A 355 17.39 30.32 -15.76
CA THR A 355 16.57 31.22 -16.60
C THR A 355 17.43 31.97 -17.62
N ASP A 356 18.58 32.51 -17.20
CA ASP A 356 19.50 33.22 -18.10
C ASP A 356 20.07 32.28 -19.18
N LEU A 357 20.34 31.02 -18.83
CA LEU A 357 20.78 29.99 -19.78
C LEU A 357 19.69 29.59 -20.77
N ILE A 358 18.44 29.43 -20.32
CA ILE A 358 17.28 29.17 -21.19
C ILE A 358 17.14 30.30 -22.21
N ASN A 359 17.06 31.56 -21.76
CA ASN A 359 16.96 32.72 -22.64
C ASN A 359 18.10 32.79 -23.67
N LYS A 360 19.32 32.41 -23.28
CA LYS A 360 20.46 32.34 -24.19
C LYS A 360 20.31 31.23 -25.23
N LYS A 361 19.77 30.08 -24.83
CA LYS A 361 19.55 28.92 -25.70
C LYS A 361 18.38 29.12 -26.65
N GLU A 362 17.30 29.77 -26.23
CA GLU A 362 16.20 30.19 -27.11
C GLU A 362 16.72 31.10 -28.23
N LYS A 363 17.53 32.11 -27.90
CA LYS A 363 18.16 32.97 -28.93
C LYS A 363 19.09 32.19 -29.87
N GLU A 364 19.81 31.20 -29.36
CA GLU A 364 20.65 30.31 -30.19
C GLU A 364 19.80 29.47 -31.13
N LEU A 365 18.68 28.93 -30.63
CA LEU A 365 17.72 28.14 -31.38
C LEU A 365 17.09 28.96 -32.51
N ASP A 366 16.58 30.16 -32.20
CA ASP A 366 15.99 31.09 -33.18
C ASP A 366 16.99 31.42 -34.30
N SER A 367 18.25 31.70 -33.94
CA SER A 367 19.31 31.97 -34.92
C SER A 367 19.61 30.77 -35.81
N LYS A 368 19.58 29.55 -35.26
CA LYS A 368 19.80 28.30 -36.03
C LYS A 368 18.63 27.97 -36.93
N ILE A 369 17.39 28.16 -36.48
CA ILE A 369 16.18 27.99 -37.29
C ILE A 369 16.19 28.97 -38.47
N ALA A 370 16.43 30.26 -38.22
CA ALA A 370 16.52 31.27 -39.29
C ALA A 370 17.61 30.94 -40.33
N LYS A 371 18.77 30.42 -39.89
CA LYS A 371 19.82 29.95 -40.80
C LYS A 371 19.39 28.72 -41.59
N MET A 372 18.65 27.80 -40.98
CA MET A 372 18.15 26.59 -41.61
C MET A 372 17.17 26.91 -42.74
N ASP A 373 16.26 27.86 -42.52
CA ASP A 373 15.26 28.32 -43.50
C ASP A 373 15.90 28.96 -44.75
N ALA A 374 17.10 29.54 -44.61
CA ALA A 374 17.85 30.12 -45.72
C ALA A 374 18.59 29.08 -46.59
N LEU A 375 18.65 27.80 -46.19
CA LEU A 375 19.42 26.77 -46.89
C LEU A 375 18.64 26.12 -48.05
N LYS A 376 19.27 26.08 -49.23
CA LYS A 376 18.72 25.43 -50.44
C LYS A 376 19.22 24.00 -50.67
N SER A 377 20.31 23.60 -49.99
CA SER A 377 20.94 22.29 -50.17
C SER A 377 20.36 21.24 -49.22
N LYS A 378 19.91 20.11 -49.76
CA LYS A 378 19.36 18.98 -48.98
C LYS A 378 20.35 18.45 -47.95
N ARG A 379 21.65 18.39 -48.27
CA ARG A 379 22.70 17.93 -47.34
C ARG A 379 22.95 18.95 -46.21
N ALA A 380 22.85 20.24 -46.52
CA ALA A 380 23.00 21.31 -45.52
C ALA A 380 21.81 21.37 -44.57
N LEU A 381 20.59 21.19 -45.08
CA LEU A 381 19.35 21.10 -44.28
C LEU A 381 19.41 19.97 -43.25
N VAL A 382 19.86 18.77 -43.65
CA VAL A 382 20.00 17.64 -42.71
C VAL A 382 21.00 17.94 -41.59
N LYS A 383 22.09 18.64 -41.90
CA LYS A 383 23.07 19.05 -40.88
C LYS A 383 22.47 20.09 -39.93
N ALA A 384 21.82 21.12 -40.45
CA ALA A 384 21.18 22.17 -39.66
C ALA A 384 20.07 21.62 -38.76
N SER A 385 19.24 20.71 -39.27
CA SER A 385 18.20 20.03 -38.49
C SER A 385 18.76 19.26 -37.28
N ARG A 386 19.93 18.62 -37.41
CA ARG A 386 20.60 17.96 -36.27
C ARG A 386 21.08 18.97 -35.22
N GLU A 387 21.62 20.10 -35.66
CA GLU A 387 22.07 21.15 -34.74
C GLU A 387 20.89 21.83 -34.02
N VAL A 388 19.76 22.03 -34.69
CA VAL A 388 18.50 22.51 -34.08
C VAL A 388 18.03 21.53 -33.02
N ALA A 389 17.90 20.25 -33.37
CA ALA A 389 17.48 19.20 -32.44
C ALA A 389 18.39 19.09 -31.20
N GLN A 390 19.69 19.30 -31.36
CA GLN A 390 20.65 19.29 -30.25
C GLN A 390 20.43 20.48 -29.29
N VAL A 391 20.07 21.65 -29.81
CA VAL A 391 19.77 22.83 -28.97
C VAL A 391 18.42 22.66 -28.28
N GLU A 392 17.41 22.13 -28.97
CA GLU A 392 16.10 21.78 -28.39
C GLU A 392 16.26 20.81 -27.21
N GLU A 393 17.04 19.73 -27.37
CA GLU A 393 17.29 18.77 -26.27
C GLU A 393 17.98 19.43 -25.05
N GLN A 394 18.86 20.40 -25.29
CA GLN A 394 19.48 21.17 -24.21
C GLN A 394 18.48 22.11 -23.52
N LEU A 395 17.57 22.71 -24.29
CA LEU A 395 16.50 23.56 -23.79
C LEU A 395 15.56 22.75 -22.88
N ASP A 396 15.08 21.60 -23.35
CA ASP A 396 14.21 20.69 -22.59
C ASP A 396 14.82 20.31 -21.23
N LYS A 397 16.13 20.04 -21.20
CA LYS A 397 16.86 19.72 -19.97
C LYS A 397 16.91 20.90 -19.01
N LEU A 398 17.17 22.10 -19.50
CA LEU A 398 17.21 23.32 -18.69
C LEU A 398 15.81 23.69 -18.16
N GLU A 399 14.77 23.54 -18.99
CA GLU A 399 13.38 23.75 -18.59
C GLU A 399 12.93 22.76 -17.51
N ALA A 400 13.31 21.48 -17.65
CA ALA A 400 13.05 20.47 -16.63
C ALA A 400 13.76 20.80 -15.30
N GLN A 401 15.03 21.26 -15.35
CA GLN A 401 15.75 21.73 -14.16
C GLN A 401 15.08 22.95 -13.53
N HIS A 402 14.68 23.93 -14.35
CA HIS A 402 13.98 25.13 -13.92
C HIS A 402 12.67 24.79 -13.19
N ALA A 403 11.88 23.85 -13.74
CA ALA A 403 10.65 23.37 -13.12
C ALA A 403 10.88 22.69 -11.76
N VAL A 404 11.98 21.92 -11.62
CA VAL A 404 12.36 21.30 -10.34
C VAL A 404 12.73 22.37 -9.30
N LEU A 405 13.51 23.39 -9.67
CA LEU A 405 13.91 24.47 -8.77
C LEU A 405 12.70 25.29 -8.28
N ILE A 406 11.74 25.58 -9.16
CA ILE A 406 10.46 26.22 -8.78
C ILE A 406 9.72 25.36 -7.75
N LYS A 407 9.58 24.06 -8.02
CA LYS A 407 8.90 23.13 -7.11
C LYS A 407 9.58 23.01 -5.75
N GLN A 408 10.91 23.12 -5.71
CA GLN A 408 11.66 23.14 -4.44
C GLN A 408 11.33 24.38 -3.60
N LEU A 409 11.20 25.56 -4.22
CA LEU A 409 10.77 26.80 -3.56
C LEU A 409 9.34 26.70 -3.00
N GLU A 410 8.47 25.95 -3.66
CA GLU A 410 7.08 25.72 -3.21
C GLU A 410 6.98 24.70 -2.05
N SER A 411 7.94 23.79 -1.91
CA SER A 411 7.80 22.58 -1.08
C SER A 411 8.10 22.70 0.42
N GLY A 412 8.24 23.91 0.96
CA GLY A 412 8.62 24.09 2.38
C GLY A 412 8.22 25.42 2.99
N THR A 413 7.35 26.17 2.32
CA THR A 413 6.94 27.52 2.71
C THR A 413 5.46 27.52 3.14
N LEU A 414 5.14 28.23 4.22
CA LEU A 414 3.76 28.55 4.57
C LEU A 414 3.23 29.37 3.40
N THR A 415 2.23 28.85 2.71
CA THR A 415 1.62 29.56 1.59
C THR A 415 0.94 30.83 2.10
N GLN A 416 0.74 31.83 1.22
CA GLN A 416 -0.03 33.02 1.59
C GLN A 416 -1.42 32.66 2.10
N GLU A 417 -2.02 31.59 1.56
CA GLU A 417 -3.29 31.03 2.05
C GLU A 417 -3.18 30.44 3.45
N GLN A 418 -2.08 29.77 3.79
CA GLN A 418 -1.85 29.26 5.15
C GLN A 418 -1.59 30.40 6.14
N ILE A 419 -0.83 31.42 5.76
CA ILE A 419 -0.64 32.64 6.57
C ILE A 419 -1.98 33.33 6.79
N LYS A 420 -2.78 33.47 5.72
CA LYS A 420 -4.14 34.02 5.78
C LYS A 420 -5.04 33.19 6.68
N SER A 421 -5.05 31.87 6.55
CA SER A 421 -5.84 30.97 7.39
C SER A 421 -5.40 31.02 8.85
N ILE A 422 -4.10 31.15 9.15
CA ILE A 422 -3.61 31.38 10.50
C ILE A 422 -4.09 32.73 11.03
N ARG A 423 -4.04 33.80 10.22
CA ARG A 423 -4.55 35.13 10.59
C ARG A 423 -6.06 35.12 10.84
N GLU A 424 -6.85 34.59 9.91
CA GLU A 424 -8.30 34.46 10.04
C GLU A 424 -8.66 33.61 11.27
N PHE A 425 -7.91 32.55 11.53
CA PHE A 425 -8.07 31.73 12.73
C PHE A 425 -7.73 32.51 14.00
N VAL A 426 -6.65 33.28 14.01
CA VAL A 426 -6.27 34.12 15.15
C VAL A 426 -7.33 35.21 15.38
N GLU A 427 -7.78 35.89 14.33
CA GLU A 427 -8.82 36.92 14.39
C GLU A 427 -10.16 36.36 14.86
N SER A 428 -10.58 35.20 14.34
CA SER A 428 -11.82 34.53 14.77
C SER A 428 -11.75 34.05 16.22
N THR A 429 -10.54 33.84 16.73
CA THR A 429 -10.30 33.28 18.06
C THR A 429 -9.84 34.36 19.06
N ARG A 430 -9.55 35.59 18.63
CA ARG A 430 -9.10 36.70 19.49
C ARG A 430 -10.13 37.08 20.56
N GLY A 431 -11.41 36.76 20.35
CA GLY A 431 -12.48 36.89 21.35
C GLY A 431 -12.77 35.63 22.18
N ASP A 432 -12.25 34.47 21.78
CA ASP A 432 -12.67 33.15 22.28
C ASP A 432 -11.50 32.18 22.52
N ILE A 433 -10.23 32.60 22.55
CA ILE A 433 -9.09 31.66 22.68
C ILE A 433 -9.07 30.93 24.04
N GLU A 434 -9.68 31.55 25.04
CA GLU A 434 -9.98 30.93 26.34
C GLU A 434 -11.11 29.89 26.21
N THR A 435 -12.15 30.16 25.40
CA THR A 435 -13.32 29.30 25.14
C THR A 435 -13.03 28.13 24.18
N VAL A 436 -12.30 28.37 23.08
CA VAL A 436 -11.72 27.37 22.15
C VAL A 436 -10.64 26.53 22.83
N GLY A 437 -10.06 27.07 23.91
CA GLY A 437 -9.19 26.35 24.82
C GLY A 437 -9.79 25.01 25.27
N ASP A 438 -11.09 24.88 25.50
CA ASP A 438 -11.61 23.64 26.09
C ASP A 438 -11.75 22.47 25.10
N ASP A 439 -11.74 22.73 23.78
CA ASP A 439 -11.77 21.65 22.79
C ASP A 439 -10.38 21.15 22.40
N PHE A 440 -10.09 19.90 22.78
CA PHE A 440 -8.85 19.21 22.45
C PHE A 440 -8.59 19.11 20.94
N ALA A 441 -9.63 18.95 20.11
CA ALA A 441 -9.43 18.79 18.67
C ALA A 441 -8.88 20.08 18.04
N SER A 442 -9.44 21.23 18.44
CA SER A 442 -9.00 22.56 18.06
C SER A 442 -7.57 22.86 18.53
N ARG A 443 -7.24 22.59 19.81
CA ARG A 443 -5.86 22.72 20.32
C ARG A 443 -4.86 21.92 19.50
N ARG A 444 -5.24 20.69 19.14
CA ARG A 444 -4.39 19.77 18.39
C ARG A 444 -4.21 20.19 16.93
N GLU A 445 -5.22 20.82 16.33
CA GLU A 445 -5.12 21.38 14.97
C GLU A 445 -4.13 22.54 14.92
N ILE A 446 -4.14 23.43 15.90
CA ILE A 446 -3.17 24.53 16.00
C ILE A 446 -1.74 24.01 16.14
N VAL A 447 -1.51 23.06 17.06
CA VAL A 447 -0.18 22.41 17.24
C VAL A 447 0.31 21.79 15.92
N ARG A 448 -0.61 21.24 15.12
CA ARG A 448 -0.31 20.68 13.79
C ARG A 448 0.01 21.77 12.76
N MET A 449 -0.82 22.81 12.66
CA MET A 449 -0.68 23.89 11.67
C MET A 449 0.61 24.67 11.87
N LEU A 450 0.97 24.95 13.12
CA LEU A 450 2.21 25.65 13.47
C LEU A 450 3.44 24.74 13.48
N ASN A 451 3.28 23.45 13.17
CA ASN A 451 4.33 22.43 13.17
C ASN A 451 5.19 22.47 14.43
N VAL A 452 4.53 22.44 15.58
CA VAL A 452 5.20 22.55 16.88
C VAL A 452 6.13 21.36 17.09
N GLN A 453 7.35 21.63 17.56
CA GLN A 453 8.30 20.61 18.01
C GLN A 453 8.72 20.91 19.45
N VAL A 454 8.72 19.89 20.29
CA VAL A 454 9.09 19.98 21.70
C VAL A 454 10.29 19.07 21.96
N ARG A 455 11.38 19.63 22.45
CA ARG A 455 12.57 18.89 22.90
C ARG A 455 12.68 18.95 24.41
N VAL A 456 12.68 17.79 25.07
CA VAL A 456 12.75 17.72 26.54
C VAL A 456 14.13 17.29 27.03
N ALA A 457 14.54 17.86 28.16
CA ALA A 457 15.83 17.61 28.81
C ALA A 457 15.73 17.79 30.35
N VAL A 458 16.82 17.49 31.04
CA VAL A 458 17.00 17.84 32.46
C VAL A 458 18.30 18.62 32.58
N GLU A 459 18.22 19.83 33.11
CA GLU A 459 19.36 20.72 33.34
C GLU A 459 19.35 21.19 34.80
N ASP A 460 20.48 21.12 35.49
CA ASP A 460 20.62 21.51 36.91
C ASP A 460 19.53 20.92 37.83
N GLY A 461 19.14 19.66 37.58
CA GLY A 461 18.10 18.97 38.34
C GLY A 461 16.66 19.43 38.05
N LYS A 462 16.46 20.31 37.06
CA LYS A 462 15.14 20.80 36.62
C LYS A 462 14.75 20.20 35.29
N LYS A 463 13.46 19.88 35.13
CA LYS A 463 12.90 19.39 33.87
C LYS A 463 12.63 20.57 32.94
N MET A 464 13.21 20.51 31.73
CA MET A 464 13.15 21.58 30.73
C MET A 464 12.47 21.08 29.46
N ALA A 465 11.71 21.98 28.81
CA ALA A 465 11.14 21.75 27.49
C ALA A 465 11.45 22.95 26.58
N HIS A 466 12.13 22.69 25.47
CA HIS A 466 12.42 23.65 24.41
C HIS A 466 11.38 23.48 23.30
N VAL A 467 10.63 24.54 23.01
CA VAL A 467 9.50 24.51 22.09
C VAL A 467 9.83 25.37 20.87
N THR A 468 9.54 24.86 19.68
CA THR A 468 9.68 25.59 18.40
C THR A 468 8.45 25.39 17.55
N CYS A 469 8.14 26.35 16.68
CA CYS A 469 7.07 26.30 15.71
C CYS A 469 7.44 27.11 14.45
N HIS A 470 6.57 27.15 13.44
CA HIS A 470 6.82 27.93 12.23
C HIS A 470 6.92 29.44 12.45
N LEU A 471 6.34 29.97 13.54
CA LEU A 471 6.36 31.40 13.88
C LEU A 471 7.57 31.78 14.76
N GLY A 472 8.43 30.81 15.15
CA GLY A 472 9.68 31.01 15.90
C GLY A 472 10.19 29.72 16.58
N SER A 473 11.48 29.47 16.84
CA SER A 473 12.69 30.31 16.81
C SER A 473 13.64 29.96 15.63
N SER A 474 13.99 30.99 14.88
CA SER A 474 15.14 31.00 13.97
C SER A 474 16.44 31.04 14.79
N LEU A 475 17.08 29.90 15.04
CA LEU A 475 18.52 29.72 15.41
C LEU A 475 19.23 30.82 16.23
N VAL A 476 18.53 31.46 17.16
CA VAL A 476 19.08 32.38 18.16
C VAL A 476 18.41 32.00 19.46
N ASN A 477 19.22 31.71 20.47
CA ASN A 477 18.82 31.39 21.84
C ASN A 477 17.75 32.37 22.34
N CYS A 478 16.48 31.98 22.22
CA CYS A 478 15.45 32.44 23.12
C CYS A 478 15.09 31.24 23.98
N ASP A 479 15.84 31.14 25.07
CA ASP A 479 15.62 30.26 26.19
C ASP A 479 14.27 30.58 26.85
N THR A 480 13.15 30.17 26.25
CA THR A 480 11.88 30.09 26.99
C THR A 480 11.91 28.81 27.82
N TYR A 481 12.64 28.88 28.93
CA TYR A 481 12.70 27.82 29.93
C TYR A 481 11.35 27.71 30.63
N HIS A 482 10.55 26.73 30.24
CA HIS A 482 9.45 26.33 31.10
C HIS A 482 9.98 25.34 32.14
N ILE A 483 10.17 25.83 33.38
CA ILE A 483 10.51 24.99 34.52
C ILE A 483 9.28 24.13 34.84
N LEU A 484 9.38 22.83 34.59
CA LEU A 484 8.29 21.87 34.83
C LEU A 484 8.29 21.32 36.27
N GLY A 485 9.27 21.74 37.09
CA GLY A 485 9.47 21.32 38.49
C GLY A 485 10.80 20.58 38.74
N ASN A 486 11.04 20.17 39.98
CA ASN A 486 12.24 19.45 40.42
C ASN A 486 12.25 17.99 39.90
N ALA A 487 13.40 17.49 39.46
CA ALA A 487 13.58 16.10 39.08
C ALA A 487 13.87 15.23 40.32
N ALA A 488 13.08 14.19 40.55
CA ALA A 488 13.41 13.17 41.55
C ALA A 488 14.47 12.21 41.00
N LYS A 489 15.57 12.04 41.77
CA LYS A 489 16.65 11.04 41.67
C LYS A 489 17.06 10.60 40.25
N ILE A 490 18.13 11.19 39.74
CA ILE A 490 18.76 10.88 38.45
C ILE A 490 19.57 9.58 38.60
N LEU A 491 19.22 8.52 37.87
CA LEU A 491 20.06 7.34 37.67
C LEU A 491 20.57 7.36 36.23
N GLY A 492 21.71 8.02 36.02
CA GLY A 492 22.39 8.15 34.72
C GLY A 492 22.42 9.60 34.21
N SER A 493 23.61 10.14 33.99
CA SER A 493 23.85 11.51 33.53
C SER A 493 23.51 11.69 32.05
N CYS A 494 22.72 12.71 31.73
CA CYS A 494 22.53 13.24 30.37
C CYS A 494 23.42 14.49 30.22
N PRO A 495 24.19 14.66 29.13
CA PRO A 495 24.97 15.89 28.90
C PRO A 495 24.04 17.12 28.77
N SER A 496 24.54 18.29 29.17
CA SER A 496 23.84 19.57 29.06
C SER A 496 23.61 19.99 27.60
N LEU A 497 22.49 20.65 27.29
CA LEU A 497 22.20 21.17 25.94
C LEU A 497 23.26 22.15 25.45
N LYS A 498 23.95 22.83 26.38
CA LYS A 498 25.03 23.79 26.06
C LYS A 498 26.16 23.18 25.21
N SER A 499 26.35 21.86 25.24
CA SER A 499 27.41 21.20 24.48
C SER A 499 27.03 20.83 23.04
N THR A 500 25.75 20.81 22.68
CA THR A 500 25.28 20.22 21.40
C THR A 500 24.78 21.26 20.40
N LEU A 501 24.48 22.50 20.83
CA LEU A 501 23.97 23.57 19.98
C LEU A 501 25.04 24.40 19.26
N THR A 502 26.33 24.13 19.49
CA THR A 502 27.45 24.80 18.80
C THR A 502 27.89 24.12 17.49
N ALA A 503 27.21 23.05 17.05
CA ALA A 503 27.59 22.31 15.85
C ALA A 503 26.39 21.94 14.97
N THR A 504 25.70 22.93 14.40
CA THR A 504 24.89 22.88 13.16
C THR A 504 24.44 24.31 12.84
#